data_AF-A0A9P0G7A0-F1
#
_entry.id   AF-A0A9P0G7A0-F1
#
_cell.length_a   1.000
_cell.length_b   1.000
_cell.length_c   1.000
_cell.angle_alpha   90.00
_cell.angle_beta   90.00
_cell.angle_gamma   90.00
#
_symmetry.space_group_name_H-M   'P 1'
#
loop_
_entity.id
_entity.type
_entity.pdbx_description
1 polymer ?
#
loop_
_entity_poly.entity_id
_entity_poly.type
_entity_poly.pdbx_seq_one_letter_code
_entity_poly.pdbx_strand_id
1 'polypeptide(L)'
;MIFFYNTGLIYFDVGTKYPKIILDNYEYLMYRKESGRTLWKCRSYYGNKDIKDRCKSSLVTSGIIYFDVGTKYPKIILDQYEYRIYRKESGRTLWKCRSYFGSKDGKDRCKSTLETSGKIVNVNADFHNHAPPQKNKFKRTLSQTVTIVRAMSADWTQMNQGGCGLGPFE
;
A
#
# COMPACT_ATOMS: atom_id res chain seq x y z
N MET A 1 24.24 -1.27 -8.79
CA MET A 1 23.30 -0.97 -7.69
C MET A 1 21.92 -1.44 -8.13
N ILE A 2 21.51 -2.62 -7.67
CA ILE A 2 20.28 -3.28 -8.09
C ILE A 2 19.21 -2.94 -7.05
N PHE A 3 18.15 -2.25 -7.47
CA PHE A 3 16.98 -2.02 -6.63
C PHE A 3 15.96 -3.15 -6.92
N PHE A 4 15.82 -4.07 -5.98
CA PHE A 4 14.71 -5.03 -6.00
C PHE A 4 13.46 -4.28 -5.52
N TYR A 5 12.50 -4.02 -6.42
CA TYR A 5 11.17 -3.58 -6.04
C TYR A 5 10.27 -4.81 -5.99
N ASN A 6 9.93 -5.25 -4.77
CA ASN A 6 8.94 -6.30 -4.52
C ASN A 6 7.59 -5.90 -5.14
N THR A 7 7.30 -6.40 -6.32
CA THR A 7 5.93 -6.47 -6.84
C THR A 7 5.30 -7.74 -6.30
N GLY A 8 4.91 -7.72 -5.03
CA GLY A 8 4.22 -8.84 -4.41
C GLY A 8 2.98 -9.20 -5.22
N LEU A 9 2.96 -10.39 -5.80
CA LEU A 9 1.74 -10.98 -6.34
C LEU A 9 0.80 -11.23 -5.17
N ILE A 10 -0.44 -10.73 -5.28
CA ILE A 10 -1.47 -10.92 -4.26
C ILE A 10 -2.35 -12.08 -4.70
N TYR A 11 -2.30 -13.16 -3.93
CA TYR A 11 -3.21 -14.28 -4.12
C TYR A 11 -4.35 -14.21 -3.11
N PHE A 12 -5.58 -14.29 -3.61
CA PHE A 12 -6.77 -14.49 -2.79
C PHE A 12 -7.18 -15.94 -2.87
N ASP A 13 -7.15 -16.65 -1.74
CA ASP A 13 -7.74 -17.98 -1.65
C ASP A 13 -9.26 -17.83 -1.43
N VAL A 14 -9.98 -17.66 -2.54
CA VAL A 14 -11.46 -17.57 -2.59
C VAL A 14 -12.02 -18.98 -2.79
N GLY A 15 -12.34 -19.65 -1.68
CA GLY A 15 -12.91 -21.01 -1.72
C GLY A 15 -12.80 -21.78 -0.42
N THR A 16 -12.01 -21.30 0.54
CA THR A 16 -11.84 -21.95 1.84
C THR A 16 -12.70 -21.31 2.93
N LYS A 17 -12.97 -22.06 4.00
CA LYS A 17 -13.64 -21.58 5.21
C LYS A 17 -12.92 -20.39 5.88
N TYR A 18 -11.62 -20.22 5.58
CA TYR A 18 -10.75 -19.20 6.18
C TYR A 18 -9.98 -18.48 5.07
N PRO A 19 -10.50 -17.35 4.55
CA PRO A 19 -9.82 -16.63 3.48
C PRO A 19 -8.44 -16.15 3.96
N LYS A 20 -7.45 -16.28 3.08
CA LYS A 20 -6.07 -15.82 3.29
C LYS A 20 -5.56 -15.02 2.10
N ILE A 21 -4.64 -14.10 2.37
CA ILE A 21 -3.90 -13.32 1.39
C ILE A 21 -2.44 -13.74 1.43
N ILE A 22 -1.85 -14.02 0.28
CA ILE A 22 -0.39 -14.19 0.17
C ILE A 22 0.17 -12.92 -0.47
N LEU A 23 1.10 -12.24 0.21
CA LEU A 23 1.79 -11.05 -0.27
C LEU A 23 3.28 -11.17 0.07
N ASP A 24 4.16 -11.01 -0.92
CA ASP A 24 5.62 -11.13 -0.75
C ASP A 24 6.04 -12.43 -0.04
N ASN A 25 5.38 -13.56 -0.35
CA ASN A 25 5.54 -14.86 0.31
C ASN A 25 5.13 -14.93 1.78
N TYR A 26 4.48 -13.88 2.31
CA TYR A 26 3.88 -13.89 3.64
C TYR A 26 2.39 -14.20 3.55
N GLU A 27 1.91 -15.07 4.43
CA GLU A 27 0.50 -15.41 4.57
C GLU A 27 -0.17 -14.46 5.57
N TYR A 28 -1.30 -13.88 5.18
CA TYR A 28 -2.12 -12.99 5.98
C TYR A 28 -3.51 -13.58 6.16
N LEU A 29 -3.94 -13.68 7.41
CA LEU A 29 -5.25 -14.20 7.80
C LEU A 29 -6.19 -13.03 8.09
N MET A 30 -7.47 -13.20 7.73
CA MET A 30 -8.50 -12.23 8.07
C MET A 30 -8.58 -12.10 9.61
N TYR A 31 -8.34 -10.88 10.12
CA TYR A 31 -8.40 -10.59 11.55
C TYR A 31 -9.77 -10.04 11.94
N ARG A 32 -10.24 -8.99 11.24
CA ARG A 32 -11.59 -8.44 11.45
C ARG A 32 -12.11 -7.74 10.20
N LYS A 33 -13.43 -7.72 10.06
CA LYS A 33 -14.14 -6.95 9.03
C LYS A 33 -14.87 -5.80 9.68
N GLU A 34 -14.71 -4.61 9.12
CA GLU A 34 -15.41 -3.39 9.49
C GLU A 34 -16.15 -2.85 8.27
N SER A 35 -17.12 -1.95 8.46
CA SER A 35 -17.99 -1.42 7.39
C SER A 35 -17.19 -0.87 6.21
N GLY A 36 -16.95 -1.71 5.20
CA GLY A 36 -16.19 -1.39 3.99
C GLY A 36 -14.68 -1.62 4.05
N ARG A 37 -14.11 -2.24 5.10
CA ARG A 37 -12.68 -2.61 5.16
C ARG A 37 -12.46 -3.95 5.85
N THR A 38 -11.48 -4.71 5.38
CA THR A 38 -11.05 -5.96 6.04
C THR A 38 -9.63 -5.77 6.51
N LEU A 39 -9.40 -6.00 7.81
CA LEU A 39 -8.06 -6.00 8.41
C LEU A 39 -7.55 -7.44 8.44
N TRP A 40 -6.32 -7.61 7.97
CA TRP A 40 -5.61 -8.87 7.88
C TRP A 40 -4.34 -8.77 8.71
N LYS A 41 -3.95 -9.86 9.36
CA LYS A 41 -2.70 -9.95 10.12
C LYS A 41 -1.84 -11.07 9.56
N CYS A 42 -0.54 -10.86 9.55
CA CYS A 42 0.41 -11.91 9.20
C CYS A 42 0.12 -13.16 10.04
N ARG A 43 0.19 -14.35 9.45
CA ARG A 43 -0.07 -15.63 10.13
C ARG A 43 0.79 -15.79 11.38
N SER A 44 2.05 -15.35 11.34
CA SER A 44 2.98 -15.36 12.46
C SER A 44 2.52 -14.49 13.65
N TYR A 45 1.53 -13.61 13.47
CA TYR A 45 0.88 -12.90 14.57
C TYR A 45 0.20 -13.84 15.58
N TYR A 46 -0.33 -14.97 15.09
CA TYR A 46 -1.06 -15.95 15.90
C TYR A 46 -0.16 -17.05 16.47
N GLY A 47 1.17 -16.92 16.30
CA GLY A 47 2.16 -17.81 16.92
C GLY A 47 2.18 -17.72 18.45
N ASN A 48 3.15 -18.41 19.07
CA ASN A 48 3.26 -18.51 20.53
C ASN A 48 3.23 -17.13 21.21
N LYS A 49 2.36 -16.96 22.21
CA LYS A 49 2.17 -15.72 22.97
C LYS A 49 3.40 -15.33 23.80
N ASP A 50 4.27 -16.30 24.10
CA ASP A 50 5.49 -16.10 24.89
C ASP A 50 6.62 -15.46 24.07
N ILE A 51 6.47 -15.38 22.73
CA ILE A 51 7.39 -14.68 21.85
C ILE A 51 7.08 -13.19 21.92
N LYS A 52 7.96 -12.40 22.55
CA LYS A 52 7.86 -10.93 22.63
C LYS A 52 7.80 -10.26 21.24
N ASP A 53 8.33 -10.92 20.21
CA ASP A 53 8.48 -10.38 18.85
C ASP A 53 7.49 -10.99 17.85
N ARG A 54 6.18 -10.89 18.15
CA ARG A 54 5.15 -11.26 17.16
C ARG A 54 5.22 -10.36 15.93
N CYS A 55 5.01 -10.94 14.75
CA CYS A 55 4.92 -10.17 13.52
C CYS A 55 3.78 -9.14 13.63
N LYS A 56 4.13 -7.85 13.54
CA LYS A 56 3.17 -6.74 13.60
C LYS A 56 2.64 -6.32 12.23
N SER A 57 3.06 -7.02 11.17
CA SER A 57 2.60 -6.73 9.81
C SER A 57 1.10 -6.98 9.70
N SER A 58 0.40 -5.98 9.19
CA SER A 58 -1.03 -6.05 8.92
C SER A 58 -1.34 -5.40 7.59
N LEU A 59 -2.38 -5.91 6.93
CA LEU A 59 -2.89 -5.38 5.68
C LEU A 59 -4.33 -4.94 5.90
N VAL A 60 -4.74 -3.89 5.21
CA VAL A 60 -6.14 -3.57 5.06
C VAL A 60 -6.51 -3.90 3.62
N THR A 61 -7.70 -4.43 3.36
CA THR A 61 -8.22 -4.54 2.00
C THR A 61 -9.58 -3.88 1.93
N SER A 62 -9.83 -3.25 0.78
CA SER A 62 -10.92 -2.31 0.48
C SER A 62 -10.60 -0.85 0.80
N GLY A 63 -10.75 -0.03 -0.23
CA GLY A 63 -10.81 1.41 -0.17
C GLY A 63 -11.28 1.98 -1.51
N ILE A 64 -11.53 3.29 -1.52
CA ILE A 64 -11.96 4.01 -2.71
C ILE A 64 -10.81 4.90 -3.15
N ILE A 65 -10.41 4.75 -4.40
CA ILE A 65 -9.58 5.75 -5.08
C ILE A 65 -10.45 6.57 -6.01
N TYR A 66 -10.01 7.81 -6.25
CA TYR A 66 -10.66 8.68 -7.21
C TYR A 66 -9.72 8.98 -8.37
N PHE A 67 -10.27 8.95 -9.57
CA PHE A 67 -9.59 9.29 -10.82
C PHE A 67 -10.15 10.59 -11.36
N ASP A 68 -9.27 11.44 -11.87
CA ASP A 68 -9.70 12.58 -12.68
C ASP A 68 -9.82 12.16 -14.14
N VAL A 69 -11.05 12.04 -14.63
CA VAL A 69 -11.32 11.66 -16.02
C VAL A 69 -11.32 12.90 -16.91
N GLY A 70 -10.56 12.85 -18.01
CA GLY A 70 -10.56 13.91 -19.01
C GLY A 70 -9.45 14.96 -18.90
N THR A 71 -8.37 14.65 -18.19
CA THR A 71 -7.18 15.53 -18.16
C THR A 71 -6.03 14.96 -18.99
N LYS A 72 -5.27 15.86 -19.63
CA LYS A 72 -3.99 15.53 -20.31
C LYS A 72 -2.99 14.84 -19.37
N TYR A 73 -3.17 14.99 -18.06
CA TYR A 73 -2.29 14.48 -17.01
C TYR A 73 -3.11 13.70 -15.97
N PRO A 74 -3.29 12.38 -16.16
CA PRO A 74 -4.06 11.55 -15.24
C PRO A 74 -3.55 11.69 -13.81
N LYS A 75 -4.48 11.81 -12.86
CA LYS A 75 -4.18 11.86 -11.43
C LYS A 75 -5.07 10.87 -10.67
N ILE A 76 -4.48 10.27 -9.64
CA ILE A 76 -5.19 9.47 -8.64
C ILE A 76 -5.25 10.27 -7.36
N ILE A 77 -6.37 10.18 -6.66
CA ILE A 77 -6.53 10.70 -5.32
C ILE A 77 -6.77 9.53 -4.38
N LEU A 78 -5.96 9.47 -3.33
CA LEU A 78 -6.05 8.52 -2.24
C LEU A 78 -5.86 9.28 -0.93
N ASP A 79 -6.75 9.09 0.05
CA ASP A 79 -6.75 9.78 1.35
C ASP A 79 -6.63 11.31 1.26
N GLN A 80 -7.30 11.90 0.28
CA GLN A 80 -7.23 13.35 -0.02
C GLN A 80 -5.87 13.82 -0.57
N TYR A 81 -4.89 12.95 -0.77
CA TYR A 81 -3.63 13.26 -1.42
C TYR A 81 -3.68 13.00 -2.92
N GLU A 82 -3.09 13.91 -3.70
CA GLU A 82 -3.00 13.80 -5.15
C GLU A 82 -1.70 13.11 -5.57
N TYR A 83 -1.83 12.15 -6.49
CA TYR A 83 -0.73 11.40 -7.09
C TYR A 83 -0.74 11.57 -8.60
N ARG A 84 0.45 11.69 -9.18
CA ARG A 84 0.68 11.79 -10.62
C ARG A 84 1.46 10.58 -11.11
N ILE A 85 1.22 10.19 -12.35
CA ILE A 85 2.00 9.15 -13.01
C ILE A 85 3.48 9.57 -13.00
N TYR A 86 4.32 8.71 -12.44
CA TYR A 86 5.77 8.82 -12.50
C TYR A 86 6.33 7.95 -13.62
N ARG A 87 5.86 6.69 -13.71
CA ARG A 87 6.27 5.74 -14.74
C ARG A 87 5.13 4.76 -15.04
N LYS A 88 4.98 4.38 -16.30
CA LYS A 88 4.07 3.30 -16.72
C LYS A 88 4.89 2.15 -17.26
N GLU A 89 4.57 0.94 -16.82
CA GLU A 89 5.22 -0.30 -17.25
C GLU A 89 4.15 -1.29 -17.74
N SER A 90 4.58 -2.40 -18.35
CA SER A 90 3.65 -3.47 -18.74
C SER A 90 3.03 -4.07 -17.48
N GLY A 91 1.73 -3.89 -17.29
CA GLY A 91 0.97 -4.44 -16.16
C GLY A 91 0.94 -3.60 -14.88
N ARG A 92 1.68 -2.49 -14.79
CA ARG A 92 1.64 -1.60 -13.61
C ARG A 92 1.89 -0.13 -13.92
N THR A 93 1.43 0.74 -13.03
CA THR A 93 1.71 2.17 -13.07
C THR A 93 2.24 2.64 -11.72
N LEU A 94 3.39 3.30 -11.73
CA LEU A 94 3.99 3.93 -10.57
C LEU A 94 3.55 5.38 -10.49
N TRP A 95 3.08 5.78 -9.31
CA TRP A 95 2.59 7.11 -9.02
C TRP A 95 3.39 7.72 -7.88
N LYS A 96 3.64 9.03 -7.99
CA LYS A 96 4.27 9.81 -6.93
C LYS A 96 3.33 10.89 -6.46
N CYS A 97 3.40 11.18 -5.16
CA CYS A 97 2.67 12.31 -4.60
C CYS A 97 3.00 13.59 -5.38
N ARG A 98 2.01 14.46 -5.60
CA ARG A 98 2.17 15.72 -6.34
C ARG A 98 3.32 16.57 -5.81
N SER A 99 3.49 16.64 -4.48
CA SER A 99 4.55 17.42 -3.83
C SER A 99 5.96 16.88 -4.08
N TYR A 100 6.10 15.67 -4.61
CA TYR A 100 7.40 15.14 -5.07
C TYR A 100 8.03 16.00 -6.16
N PHE A 101 7.21 16.59 -7.05
CA PHE A 101 7.69 17.33 -8.22
C PHE A 101 7.92 18.83 -7.96
N GLY A 102 7.49 19.35 -6.80
CA GLY A 102 7.45 20.80 -6.53
C GLY A 102 8.73 21.40 -5.94
N SER A 103 9.60 20.61 -5.32
CA SER A 103 10.82 21.12 -4.67
C SER A 103 11.98 21.22 -5.67
N LYS A 104 12.41 22.46 -5.95
CA LYS A 104 13.56 22.80 -6.81
C LYS A 104 14.87 22.21 -6.27
N ASP A 105 15.03 22.17 -4.94
CA ASP A 105 16.27 21.73 -4.28
C ASP A 105 16.21 20.31 -3.72
N GLY A 106 15.11 19.59 -3.95
CA GLY A 106 14.95 18.18 -3.57
C GLY A 106 14.76 17.90 -2.07
N LYS A 107 14.98 18.88 -1.19
CA LYS A 107 14.96 18.72 0.27
C LYS A 107 13.56 18.45 0.86
N ASP A 108 12.50 18.94 0.21
CA ASP A 108 11.11 18.82 0.72
C ASP A 108 10.24 17.85 -0.10
N ARG A 109 10.85 16.97 -0.89
CA ARG A 109 10.08 16.04 -1.73
C ARG A 109 9.35 15.02 -0.88
N CYS A 110 8.03 14.99 -1.04
CA CYS A 110 7.21 13.93 -0.48
C CYS A 110 7.57 12.58 -1.11
N LYS A 111 8.03 11.62 -0.29
CA LYS A 111 8.44 10.29 -0.74
C LYS A 111 7.27 9.32 -0.93
N SER A 112 6.06 9.77 -0.65
CA SER A 112 4.86 8.95 -0.81
C SER A 112 4.65 8.52 -2.26
N THR A 113 4.49 7.21 -2.42
CA THR A 113 4.43 6.50 -3.71
C THR A 113 3.33 5.46 -3.69
N LEU A 114 2.66 5.33 -4.83
CA LEU A 114 1.68 4.27 -5.09
C LEU A 114 2.11 3.45 -6.29
N GLU A 115 1.74 2.20 -6.28
CA GLU A 115 1.80 1.33 -7.44
C GLU A 115 0.41 0.76 -7.69
N THR A 116 -0.08 0.89 -8.92
CA THR A 116 -1.40 0.35 -9.30
C THR A 116 -1.24 -0.73 -10.36
N SER A 117 -1.88 -1.87 -10.15
CA SER A 117 -2.00 -2.97 -11.10
C SER A 117 -3.41 -3.55 -11.04
N GLY A 118 -4.16 -3.52 -12.15
CA GLY A 118 -5.57 -3.94 -12.16
C GLY A 118 -6.44 -3.16 -11.16
N LYS A 119 -7.06 -3.86 -10.19
CA LYS A 119 -7.86 -3.28 -9.10
C LYS A 119 -7.11 -3.23 -7.76
N ILE A 120 -5.78 -3.27 -7.80
CA ILE A 120 -4.90 -3.26 -6.63
C ILE A 120 -4.11 -1.95 -6.60
N VAL A 121 -3.98 -1.37 -5.41
CA VAL A 121 -3.17 -0.20 -5.11
C VAL A 121 -2.24 -0.54 -3.96
N ASN A 122 -0.94 -0.64 -4.24
CA ASN A 122 0.10 -0.82 -3.23
C ASN A 122 0.59 0.56 -2.78
N VAL A 123 0.52 0.82 -1.48
CA VAL A 123 1.01 2.05 -0.84
C VAL A 123 2.37 1.76 -0.21
N ASN A 124 3.44 2.25 -0.82
CA ASN A 124 4.81 1.93 -0.40
C ASN A 124 5.34 2.88 0.68
N ALA A 125 4.91 4.14 0.69
CA ALA A 125 5.30 5.13 1.69
C ALA A 125 4.09 6.01 2.03
N ASP A 126 3.34 5.63 3.06
CA ASP A 126 2.08 6.31 3.41
C ASP A 126 2.29 7.66 4.11
N PHE A 127 3.51 7.93 4.60
CA PHE A 127 3.80 9.17 5.31
C PHE A 127 4.02 10.34 4.34
N HIS A 128 3.19 11.37 4.48
CA HIS A 128 3.32 12.63 3.77
C HIS A 128 3.96 13.70 4.68
N ASN A 129 4.96 14.41 4.16
CA ASN A 129 5.59 15.54 4.85
C ASN A 129 4.84 16.88 4.63
N HIS A 130 3.60 16.83 4.17
CA HIS A 130 2.78 18.01 3.88
C HIS A 130 1.30 17.73 4.11
N ALA A 131 0.53 18.80 4.30
CA ALA A 131 -0.92 18.71 4.38
C ALA A 131 -1.54 18.32 3.02
N PRO A 132 -2.71 17.67 3.01
CA PRO A 132 -3.48 17.45 1.78
C PRO A 132 -3.83 18.77 1.08
N PRO A 133 -3.91 18.81 -0.26
CA PRO A 133 -4.43 19.97 -0.97
C PRO A 133 -5.89 20.29 -0.57
N GLN A 134 -6.27 21.57 -0.62
CA GLN A 134 -7.62 22.01 -0.22
C GLN A 134 -8.75 21.26 -0.95
N LYS A 135 -9.79 20.92 -0.18
CA LYS A 135 -10.85 19.93 -0.48
C LYS A 135 -11.74 20.19 -1.71
N ASN A 136 -11.66 21.35 -2.36
CA ASN A 136 -12.62 21.77 -3.39
C ASN A 136 -12.31 21.28 -4.83
N LYS A 137 -11.36 20.36 -5.01
CA LYS A 137 -10.87 19.96 -6.35
C LYS A 137 -11.38 18.60 -6.88
N PHE A 138 -12.32 17.96 -6.20
CA PHE A 138 -12.83 16.63 -6.61
C PHE A 138 -14.09 16.68 -7.48
N LYS A 139 -14.54 17.87 -7.90
CA LYS A 139 -15.65 18.02 -8.85
C LYS A 139 -15.29 17.27 -10.15
N ARG A 140 -16.11 16.29 -10.53
CA ARG A 140 -15.96 15.42 -11.73
C ARG A 140 -14.90 14.31 -11.64
N THR A 141 -14.58 13.85 -10.43
CA THR A 141 -13.78 12.62 -10.29
C THR A 141 -14.65 11.38 -10.39
N LEU A 142 -14.13 10.30 -11.00
CA LEU A 142 -14.73 8.97 -10.91
C LEU A 142 -14.15 8.22 -9.72
N SER A 143 -14.98 7.54 -8.95
CA SER A 143 -14.53 6.66 -7.88
C SER A 143 -14.46 5.21 -8.35
N GLN A 144 -13.51 4.46 -7.80
CA GLN A 144 -13.42 3.02 -7.98
C GLN A 144 -13.08 2.34 -6.67
N THR A 145 -13.82 1.28 -6.34
CA THR A 145 -13.45 0.38 -5.24
C THR A 145 -12.29 -0.50 -5.67
N VAL A 146 -11.23 -0.49 -4.86
CA VAL A 146 -9.98 -1.20 -5.10
C VAL A 146 -9.48 -1.87 -3.83
N THR A 147 -8.60 -2.84 -3.99
CA THR A 147 -7.81 -3.40 -2.89
C THR A 147 -6.63 -2.47 -2.63
N ILE A 148 -6.64 -1.77 -1.49
CA ILE A 148 -5.53 -0.92 -1.08
C ILE A 148 -4.63 -1.68 -0.12
N VAL A 149 -3.47 -2.12 -0.56
CA VAL A 149 -2.48 -2.78 0.29
C VAL A 149 -1.58 -1.72 0.91
N ARG A 150 -1.63 -1.58 2.23
CA ARG A 150 -0.72 -0.75 3.01
C ARG A 150 0.14 -1.67 3.85
N ALA A 151 1.46 -1.61 3.66
CA ALA A 151 2.36 -2.23 4.61
C ALA A 151 2.37 -1.37 5.88
N MET A 152 1.61 -1.78 6.90
CA MET A 152 1.79 -1.21 8.24
C MET A 152 3.08 -1.77 8.83
N SER A 153 4.21 -1.17 8.50
CA SER A 153 5.45 -1.38 9.25
C SER A 153 5.26 -0.74 10.62
N ALA A 154 5.17 -1.55 11.68
CA ALA A 154 5.41 -1.06 13.02
C ALA A 154 6.88 -0.58 13.07
N ASP A 155 7.08 0.73 13.13
CA ASP A 155 8.35 1.43 13.33
C ASP A 155 9.53 1.00 12.44
N TRP A 156 9.83 1.84 11.44
CA TRP A 156 11.12 1.81 10.73
C TRP A 156 12.32 2.08 11.65
N THR A 157 12.12 2.49 12.89
CA THR A 157 13.17 2.84 13.85
C THR A 157 13.85 1.62 14.52
N GLN A 158 13.41 0.38 14.25
CA GLN A 158 14.01 -0.81 14.88
C GLN A 158 14.45 -1.93 13.91
N MET A 159 14.43 -1.72 12.59
CA MET A 159 14.80 -2.78 11.63
C MET A 159 16.31 -3.04 11.43
N ASN A 160 17.18 -2.54 12.32
CA ASN A 160 18.61 -2.90 12.27
C ASN A 160 19.04 -4.02 13.23
N GLN A 161 18.16 -4.66 14.02
CA GLN A 161 18.60 -5.73 14.95
C GLN A 161 17.67 -6.94 15.14
N GLY A 162 16.65 -7.17 14.31
CA GLY A 162 15.79 -8.35 14.50
C GLY A 162 15.08 -8.78 13.23
N GLY A 163 15.77 -9.55 12.39
CA GLY A 163 15.16 -10.21 11.24
C GLY A 163 14.00 -11.10 11.71
N CYS A 164 12.83 -10.97 11.09
CA CYS A 164 11.85 -12.04 11.08
C CYS A 164 12.46 -13.20 10.28
N GLY A 165 13.23 -14.04 10.97
CA GLY A 165 13.83 -15.26 10.41
C GLY A 165 12.74 -16.30 10.18
N LEU A 166 12.04 -16.21 9.06
CA LEU A 166 11.45 -17.36 8.41
C LEU A 166 11.78 -17.20 6.93
N GLY A 167 12.75 -18.00 6.49
CA GLY A 167 13.15 -18.07 5.09
C GLY A 167 11.98 -18.50 4.19
N PRO A 168 12.11 -18.31 2.86
CA PRO A 168 11.12 -18.79 1.91
C PRO A 168 10.89 -20.29 2.12
N PHE A 169 9.62 -20.71 2.06
CA PHE A 169 9.28 -22.12 1.95
C PHE A 169 9.78 -22.62 0.59
N GLU A 170 10.77 -23.52 0.59
CA GLU A 170 11.02 -24.46 -0.51
C GLU A 170 9.92 -25.54 -0.56
#